data_AF-A0A699UYK1-F1
#
_entry.id   AF-A0A699UYK1-F1
#
_cell.length_a   1.000
_cell.length_b   1.000
_cell.length_c   1.000
_cell.angle_alpha   90.00
_cell.angle_beta   90.00
_cell.angle_gamma   90.00
#
_symmetry.space_group_name_H-M   'P 1'
#
loop_
_entity.id
_entity.type
_entity.pdbx_description
1 polymer ?
#
loop_
_entity_poly.entity_id
_entity_poly.type
_entity_poly.pdbx_seq_one_letter_code
_entity_poly.pdbx_strand_id
1 'polypeptide(L)'
;KKVQKTLLKQQFENFSGSSLEGLDQIHNRLQKLVSQLEIHRIAMLTMRARRFLQKTSRNLGANGPTFMGFNMAKVECYNCHRKGHFARECRSPKDSKRTAVAEPQRRNVPVKTSTSNALVS
;
A
#
# COMPACT_ATOMS: atom_id res chain seq x y z
N LYS A 1 40.37 50.58 -26.51
CA LYS A 1 40.28 49.94 -25.18
C LYS A 1 38.84 49.82 -24.64
N LYS A 2 37.98 50.84 -24.74
CA LYS A 2 36.60 50.81 -24.18
C LYS A 2 35.64 49.83 -24.87
N VAL A 3 35.75 49.69 -26.21
CA VAL A 3 34.88 48.82 -27.03
C VAL A 3 35.12 47.32 -26.80
N GLN A 4 36.36 46.88 -26.53
CA GLN A 4 36.62 45.46 -26.24
C GLN A 4 36.09 45.03 -24.86
N LYS A 5 36.06 45.93 -23.89
CA LYS A 5 35.52 45.65 -22.54
C LYS A 5 34.01 45.40 -22.57
N THR A 6 33.27 46.12 -23.42
CA THR A 6 31.82 45.94 -23.57
C THR A 6 31.49 44.63 -24.31
N LEU A 7 32.28 44.29 -25.33
CA LEU A 7 32.09 43.03 -26.06
C LEU A 7 32.35 41.81 -25.16
N LEU A 8 33.42 41.83 -24.36
CA LEU A 8 33.73 40.73 -23.44
C LEU A 8 32.63 40.55 -22.38
N LYS A 9 32.09 41.65 -21.84
CA LYS A 9 30.96 41.60 -20.90
C LYS A 9 29.73 41.00 -21.57
N GLN A 10 29.42 41.40 -22.81
CA GLN A 10 28.26 40.86 -23.52
C GLN A 10 28.40 39.36 -23.82
N GLN A 11 29.59 38.89 -24.20
CA GLN A 11 29.84 37.46 -24.39
C GLN A 11 29.69 36.65 -23.10
N PHE A 12 30.16 37.19 -21.98
CA PHE A 12 29.99 36.55 -20.68
C PHE A 12 28.51 36.42 -20.29
N GLU A 13 27.74 37.49 -20.38
CA GLU A 13 26.31 37.49 -20.04
C GLU A 13 25.50 36.52 -20.94
N ASN A 14 25.80 36.52 -22.24
CA ASN A 14 25.18 35.59 -23.19
C ASN A 14 25.51 34.14 -22.85
N PHE A 15 26.77 33.85 -22.53
CA PHE A 15 27.20 32.51 -22.13
C PHE A 15 26.51 32.06 -20.85
N SER A 16 26.42 32.94 -19.83
CA SER A 16 25.75 32.62 -18.57
C SER A 16 24.24 32.40 -18.75
N GLY A 17 23.57 33.18 -19.60
CA GLY A 17 22.14 33.00 -19.88
C GLY A 17 21.85 31.66 -20.54
N SER A 18 22.56 31.34 -21.64
CA SER A 18 22.40 30.06 -22.35
C SER A 18 22.76 28.85 -21.48
N SER A 19 23.77 28.99 -20.61
CA SER A 19 24.14 27.97 -19.62
C SER A 19 23.02 27.71 -18.62
N LEU A 20 22.37 28.76 -18.11
CA LEU A 20 21.30 28.66 -17.11
C LEU A 20 20.06 27.98 -17.69
N GLU A 21 19.67 28.32 -18.92
CA GLU A 21 18.56 27.68 -19.64
C GLU A 21 18.80 26.19 -19.90
N GLY A 22 20.04 25.83 -20.29
CA GLY A 22 20.42 24.42 -20.46
C GLY A 22 20.32 23.62 -19.16
N LEU A 23 20.72 24.20 -18.03
CA LEU A 23 20.61 23.59 -16.71
C LEU A 23 19.14 23.41 -16.29
N ASP A 24 18.28 24.41 -16.52
CA ASP A 24 16.86 24.32 -16.23
C ASP A 24 16.18 23.21 -17.05
N GLN A 25 16.56 23.08 -18.33
CA GLN A 25 16.05 22.01 -19.18
C GLN A 25 16.49 20.62 -18.68
N ILE A 26 17.73 20.48 -18.22
CA ILE A 26 18.22 19.24 -17.59
C ILE A 26 17.44 18.96 -16.30
N HIS A 27 17.26 19.97 -15.45
CA HIS A 27 16.52 19.85 -14.20
C HIS A 27 15.09 19.37 -14.44
N ASN A 28 14.37 20.02 -15.36
CA ASN A 28 13.00 19.65 -15.74
C ASN A 28 12.90 18.21 -16.27
N ARG A 29 13.87 17.78 -17.09
CA ARG A 29 13.90 16.40 -17.60
C ARG A 29 14.17 15.39 -16.50
N LEU A 30 15.09 15.68 -15.59
CA LEU A 30 15.39 14.83 -14.44
C LEU A 30 14.19 14.71 -13.50
N GLN A 31 13.54 15.83 -13.18
CA GLN A 31 12.36 15.84 -12.32
C GLN A 31 11.23 15.01 -12.93
N LYS A 32 11.00 15.13 -14.24
CA LYS A 32 10.02 14.30 -14.95
C LYS A 32 10.32 12.80 -14.83
N LEU A 33 11.58 12.39 -14.97
CA LEU A 33 11.99 10.99 -14.85
C LEU A 33 11.81 10.46 -13.42
N VAL A 34 12.18 11.26 -12.42
CA VAL A 34 12.00 10.90 -11.00
C VAL A 34 10.52 10.73 -10.68
N SER A 35 9.68 11.70 -11.04
CA SER A 35 8.22 11.59 -10.84
C SER A 35 7.61 10.38 -11.54
N GLN A 36 8.06 10.07 -12.76
CA GLN A 36 7.60 8.87 -13.47
C GLN A 36 7.96 7.58 -12.72
N LEU A 37 9.18 7.47 -12.21
CA LEU A 37 9.62 6.29 -11.45
C LEU A 37 8.85 6.13 -10.12
N GLU A 38 8.62 7.22 -9.41
CA GLU A 38 7.83 7.22 -8.17
C GLU A 38 6.39 6.76 -8.42
N ILE A 39 5.73 7.31 -9.44
CA ILE A 39 4.37 6.93 -9.82
C ILE A 39 4.30 5.44 -10.18
N HIS A 40 5.24 4.92 -10.97
CA HIS A 40 5.27 3.50 -11.32
C HIS A 40 5.43 2.59 -10.09
N ARG A 41 6.34 2.94 -9.17
CA ARG A 41 6.52 2.19 -7.92
C ARG A 41 5.25 2.20 -7.07
N ILE A 42 4.64 3.36 -6.86
CA ILE A 42 3.41 3.51 -6.08
C ILE A 42 2.25 2.75 -6.74
N ALA A 43 2.13 2.79 -8.07
CA ALA A 43 1.11 2.06 -8.82
C ALA A 43 1.22 0.55 -8.58
N MET A 44 2.42 -0.03 -8.67
CA MET A 44 2.65 -1.45 -8.39
C MET A 44 2.28 -1.83 -6.95
N LEU A 45 2.69 -1.02 -5.98
CA LEU A 45 2.34 -1.24 -4.56
C LEU A 45 0.83 -1.15 -4.33
N THR A 46 0.17 -0.18 -4.95
CA THR A 46 -1.29 0.01 -4.85
C THR A 46 -2.05 -1.16 -5.45
N MET A 47 -1.61 -1.67 -6.60
CA MET A 47 -2.19 -2.86 -7.23
C MET A 47 -2.03 -4.10 -6.35
N ARG A 48 -0.86 -4.27 -5.71
CA ARG A 48 -0.61 -5.37 -4.76
C ARG A 48 -1.49 -5.27 -3.52
N ALA A 49 -1.59 -4.08 -2.93
CA ALA A 49 -2.45 -3.81 -1.78
C ALA A 49 -3.93 -4.07 -2.11
N ARG A 50 -4.40 -3.57 -3.26
CA ARG A 50 -5.78 -3.76 -3.73
C ARG A 50 -6.10 -5.25 -3.91
N ARG A 51 -5.20 -6.03 -4.52
CA ARG A 51 -5.38 -7.49 -4.69
C ARG A 51 -5.43 -8.22 -3.35
N PHE A 52 -4.61 -7.83 -2.38
CA PHE A 52 -4.64 -8.39 -1.03
C PHE A 52 -5.97 -8.10 -0.31
N LEU A 53 -6.47 -6.87 -0.39
CA LEU A 53 -7.75 -6.49 0.21
C LEU A 53 -8.93 -7.22 -0.44
N GLN A 54 -8.94 -7.34 -1.77
CA GLN A 54 -9.94 -8.14 -2.50
C GLN A 54 -9.93 -9.60 -2.06
N LYS A 55 -8.74 -10.22 -1.93
CA LYS A 55 -8.59 -11.61 -1.50
C LYS A 55 -9.02 -11.84 -0.05
N THR A 56 -8.79 -10.86 0.82
CA THR A 56 -9.16 -10.95 2.25
C THR A 56 -10.57 -10.45 2.54
N SER A 57 -11.28 -9.90 1.54
CA SER A 57 -12.59 -9.25 1.68
C SER A 57 -12.62 -8.20 2.81
N ARG A 58 -11.50 -7.50 3.03
CA ARG A 58 -11.39 -6.45 4.06
C ARG A 58 -11.67 -5.09 3.41
N ASN A 59 -12.84 -4.54 3.67
CA ASN A 59 -13.16 -3.17 3.27
C ASN A 59 -12.54 -2.19 4.27
N LEU A 60 -11.51 -1.45 3.85
CA LEU A 60 -10.96 -0.31 4.58
C LEU A 60 -11.87 0.90 4.35
N GLY A 61 -13.09 0.85 4.88
CA GLY A 61 -14.00 2.00 4.83
C GLY A 61 -13.40 3.15 5.64
N ALA A 62 -12.93 4.21 4.97
CA ALA A 62 -12.32 5.38 5.61
C ALA A 62 -13.33 6.27 6.36
N ASN A 63 -14.62 5.90 6.38
CA ASN A 63 -15.72 6.74 6.85
C ASN A 63 -16.46 6.11 8.06
N GLY A 64 -15.72 5.69 9.08
CA GLY A 64 -16.30 5.27 10.36
C GLY A 64 -15.20 4.91 11.37
N PRO A 65 -15.49 4.85 12.68
CA PRO A 65 -14.59 4.29 13.68
C PRO A 65 -14.57 2.76 13.50
N THR A 66 -14.22 2.30 12.30
CA THR A 66 -14.04 0.90 11.98
C THR A 66 -12.71 0.54 12.59
N PHE A 67 -12.74 0.14 13.87
CA PHE A 67 -11.61 -0.54 14.47
C PHE A 67 -11.24 -1.64 13.46
N MET A 68 -10.02 -1.60 12.94
CA MET A 68 -9.45 -2.56 12.00
C MET A 68 -9.40 -4.01 12.56
N GLY A 69 -10.09 -4.26 13.67
CA GLY A 69 -10.04 -5.45 14.47
C GLY A 69 -11.24 -6.35 14.24
N PHE A 70 -10.93 -7.63 14.34
CA PHE A 70 -11.88 -8.71 14.52
C PHE A 70 -13.01 -8.32 15.47
N ASN A 71 -14.24 -8.68 15.14
CA ASN A 71 -15.37 -8.53 16.05
C ASN A 71 -15.09 -9.38 17.31
N MET A 72 -14.65 -8.73 18.40
CA MET A 72 -14.28 -9.43 19.64
C MET A 72 -15.44 -10.22 20.23
N ALA A 73 -16.69 -9.77 20.03
CA ALA A 73 -17.87 -10.54 20.46
C ALA A 73 -18.03 -11.89 19.73
N LYS A 74 -17.34 -12.09 18.58
CA LYS A 74 -17.29 -13.37 17.86
C LYS A 74 -16.03 -14.19 18.16
N VAL A 75 -15.00 -13.60 18.79
CA VAL A 75 -13.77 -14.30 19.14
C VAL A 75 -14.05 -15.19 20.35
N GLU A 76 -13.83 -16.50 20.22
CA GLU A 76 -13.92 -17.46 21.31
C GLU A 76 -12.52 -17.82 21.81
N CYS A 77 -12.32 -17.79 23.13
CA CYS A 77 -11.06 -18.16 23.76
C CYS A 77 -10.81 -19.68 23.68
N TYR A 78 -9.70 -20.12 23.10
CA TYR A 78 -9.35 -21.55 23.03
C TYR A 78 -9.08 -22.23 24.38
N ASN A 79 -8.86 -21.46 25.45
CA ASN A 79 -8.61 -22.04 26.78
C ASN A 79 -9.91 -22.25 27.56
N CYS A 80 -10.74 -21.21 27.71
CA CYS A 80 -11.95 -21.26 28.53
C CYS A 80 -13.28 -21.24 27.73
N HIS A 81 -13.20 -21.19 26.39
CA HIS A 81 -14.35 -21.19 25.48
C HIS A 81 -15.35 -20.04 25.69
N ARG A 82 -14.94 -18.97 26.38
CA ARG A 82 -15.73 -17.74 26.51
C ARG A 82 -15.38 -16.77 25.41
N LYS A 83 -16.40 -16.06 24.91
CA LYS A 83 -16.23 -15.04 23.87
C LYS A 83 -15.61 -13.76 24.42
N GLY A 84 -15.09 -12.90 23.56
CA GLY A 84 -14.65 -11.55 23.91
C GLY A 84 -13.15 -11.37 24.15
N HIS A 85 -12.35 -12.45 24.12
CA HIS A 85 -10.89 -12.36 24.34
C HIS A 85 -10.13 -13.49 23.64
N PHE A 86 -8.85 -13.26 23.38
CA PHE A 86 -7.96 -14.30 22.86
C PHE A 86 -7.42 -15.18 23.99
N ALA A 87 -7.01 -16.42 23.68
CA ALA A 87 -6.44 -17.34 24.67
C ALA A 87 -5.22 -16.76 25.42
N ARG A 88 -4.46 -15.86 24.80
CA ARG A 88 -3.32 -15.16 25.40
C ARG A 88 -3.72 -14.20 26.54
N GLU A 89 -4.96 -13.73 26.55
CA GLU A 89 -5.51 -12.79 27.54
C GLU A 89 -6.29 -13.52 28.64
N CYS A 90 -6.42 -14.85 28.53
CA CYS A 90 -7.25 -15.65 29.42
C CYS A 90 -6.62 -15.75 30.81
N ARG A 91 -7.36 -15.35 31.84
CA ARG A 91 -6.96 -15.48 33.25
C ARG A 91 -7.38 -16.81 33.88
N SER A 92 -8.18 -17.62 33.17
CA SER A 92 -8.61 -18.92 33.67
C SER A 92 -7.44 -19.92 33.65
N PRO A 93 -7.34 -20.83 34.63
CA PRO A 93 -6.42 -21.96 34.59
C PRO A 93 -6.58 -22.75 33.28
N LYS A 94 -5.52 -23.46 32.87
CA LYS A 94 -5.54 -24.25 31.63
C LYS A 94 -6.61 -25.33 31.73
N ASP A 95 -7.59 -25.34 30.81
CA ASP A 95 -8.64 -26.35 30.84
C ASP A 95 -8.06 -27.68 30.33
N SER A 96 -7.74 -28.59 31.26
CA SER A 96 -7.11 -29.89 30.96
C SER A 96 -8.10 -30.91 30.40
N LYS A 97 -9.40 -30.59 30.34
CA LYS A 97 -10.47 -31.55 30.03
C LYS A 97 -10.54 -32.02 28.57
N ARG A 98 -9.78 -31.43 27.64
CA ARG A 98 -9.92 -31.70 26.20
C ARG A 98 -8.62 -31.81 25.40
N THR A 99 -7.55 -32.31 26.00
CA THR A 99 -6.33 -32.71 25.26
C THR A 99 -6.56 -33.86 24.27
N ALA A 100 -7.74 -34.48 24.26
CA ALA A 100 -8.14 -35.46 23.25
C ALA A 100 -9.19 -34.86 22.28
N VAL A 101 -8.78 -34.70 21.02
CA VAL A 101 -9.65 -34.59 19.84
C VAL A 101 -10.51 -33.32 19.73
N ALA A 102 -9.89 -32.24 19.22
CA ALA A 102 -10.59 -31.31 18.34
C ALA A 102 -9.61 -30.87 17.25
N GLU A 103 -9.59 -31.63 16.15
CA GLU A 103 -8.92 -31.22 14.92
C GLU A 103 -9.43 -29.82 14.54
N PRO A 104 -8.55 -28.82 14.31
CA PRO A 104 -8.99 -27.51 13.86
C PRO A 104 -9.59 -27.66 12.47
N GLN A 105 -10.92 -27.73 12.39
CA GLN A 105 -11.65 -27.67 11.13
C GLN A 105 -11.37 -26.30 10.49
N ARG A 106 -10.31 -26.25 9.67
CA ARG A 106 -10.01 -25.13 8.78
C ARG A 106 -11.17 -25.04 7.82
N ARG A 107 -12.10 -24.12 8.08
CA ARG A 107 -13.12 -23.74 7.11
C ARG A 107 -12.42 -23.03 5.94
N ASN A 108 -11.94 -23.82 4.98
CA ASN A 108 -11.65 -23.31 3.65
C ASN A 108 -13.01 -22.99 3.03
N VAL A 109 -13.38 -21.71 3.01
CA VAL A 109 -14.55 -21.26 2.26
C VAL A 109 -14.23 -21.46 0.78
N PRO A 110 -15.05 -22.18 0.00
CA PRO A 110 -14.83 -22.32 -1.43
C PRO A 110 -14.94 -20.95 -2.09
N VAL A 111 -13.88 -20.53 -2.80
CA VAL A 111 -13.94 -19.40 -3.72
C VAL A 111 -14.93 -19.78 -4.82
N LYS A 112 -16.06 -19.08 -4.89
CA LYS A 112 -16.92 -19.13 -6.08
C LYS A 112 -16.25 -18.28 -7.17
N THR A 113 -15.44 -18.91 -8.02
CA THR A 113 -15.13 -18.35 -9.34
C THR A 113 -16.42 -18.38 -10.16
N SER A 114 -17.13 -17.26 -10.18
CA SER A 114 -18.17 -17.03 -11.19
C SER A 114 -17.46 -16.70 -12.49
N THR A 115 -17.27 -17.69 -13.35
CA THR A 115 -16.85 -17.49 -14.74
C THR A 115 -17.99 -16.82 -15.48
N SER A 116 -18.00 -15.49 -15.50
CA SER A 116 -18.89 -14.70 -16.34
C SER A 116 -18.27 -14.64 -17.75
N ASN A 117 -18.48 -15.68 -18.55
CA ASN A 117 -18.39 -15.58 -20.00
C ASN A 117 -19.81 -15.70 -20.55
N ALA A 118 -20.52 -14.58 -20.63
CA ALA A 118 -21.78 -14.47 -21.33
C ALA A 118 -21.61 -13.49 -22.49
N LEU A 119 -21.38 -14.09 -23.67
CA LEU A 119 -21.93 -13.70 -24.97
C LEU A 119 -21.72 -12.25 -25.43
N VAL A 120 -20.71 -12.08 -26.29
CA VAL A 120 -20.72 -11.08 -27.36
C VAL A 120 -21.76 -11.51 -28.40
N SER A 121 -22.73 -10.66 -28.67
CA SER A 121 -23.39 -10.51 -29.98
C SER A 121 -23.24 -9.06 -30.40
#